data_AF-A0A450W7B2-F1
#
_entry.id   AF-A0A450W7B2-F1
#
_cell.length_a   1.000
_cell.length_b   1.000
_cell.length_c   1.000
_cell.angle_alpha   90.00
_cell.angle_beta   90.00
_cell.angle_gamma   90.00
#
_symmetry.space_group_name_H-M   'P 1'
#
loop_
_entity.id
_entity.type
_entity.pdbx_description
1 polymer ?
#
loop_
_entity_poly.entity_id
_entity_poly.type
_entity_poly.pdbx_seq_one_letter_code
_entity_poly.pdbx_strand_id
1 'polypeptide(L)'
;MNWRFPAIWLVILSMLPQFGSPVLAVEFNPFFEPVTPLPPPILTTIRNQIARGCVSDRQGKRPLADRYDLRHGLVQPVNGELFRIAASISIADPQYSEARHWLHPLLTDADLHTAYAAHAVLLSHGARKVVMREEAAGIADDVRKAGTLANSIDANRSDLLFWQALLASRKGPGIEPLRLIREAIRLDPSFYNARLLELELLLARSRRHVSPSGAYCRKQAEAVLESTVTLFGLDTCPRHAVLLLNWLRTGRRDVEKDSFALLVRAYVAVLLNNSAAFDSAAQRVSDLSRSPCRQWILAKMRSLTPLLDKQAASTRQGP
;
A
#
# COMPACT_ATOMS: atom_id res chain seq x y z
N MET A 1 33.66 28.30 -46.82
CA MET A 1 33.81 29.45 -45.90
C MET A 1 33.71 28.88 -44.49
N ASN A 2 34.81 28.46 -43.83
CA ASN A 2 35.82 29.28 -43.11
C ASN A 2 35.10 30.35 -42.27
N TRP A 3 35.25 30.48 -40.94
CA TRP A 3 36.44 30.63 -40.07
C TRP A 3 36.13 29.94 -38.69
N ARG A 4 36.91 29.04 -38.04
CA ARG A 4 38.23 29.08 -37.33
C ARG A 4 38.43 30.34 -36.46
N PHE A 5 38.55 30.31 -35.11
CA PHE A 5 39.66 29.85 -34.20
C PHE A 5 39.32 30.32 -32.75
N PRO A 6 40.10 30.09 -31.66
CA PRO A 6 41.02 29.01 -31.27
C PRO A 6 40.81 28.50 -29.82
N ALA A 7 41.66 27.53 -29.45
CA ALA A 7 41.85 26.90 -28.14
C ALA A 7 42.60 27.80 -27.12
N ILE A 8 43.08 27.14 -26.03
CA ILE A 8 43.96 27.57 -24.93
C ILE A 8 43.14 27.92 -23.66
N TRP A 9 43.11 27.11 -22.59
CA TRP A 9 44.25 26.73 -21.74
C TRP A 9 44.10 25.35 -21.08
N LEU A 10 45.11 24.50 -21.29
CA LEU A 10 45.53 23.48 -20.32
C LEU A 10 46.36 24.18 -19.23
N VAL A 11 46.04 23.96 -17.96
CA VAL A 11 47.05 23.95 -16.89
C VAL A 11 46.91 22.64 -16.14
N ILE A 12 47.95 21.83 -16.27
CA ILE A 12 48.21 20.62 -15.51
C ILE A 12 48.67 21.05 -14.11
N LEU A 13 48.02 20.54 -13.06
CA LEU A 13 48.68 20.36 -11.77
C LEU A 13 48.13 19.12 -11.08
N SER A 14 48.80 18.01 -11.35
CA SER A 14 48.81 16.80 -10.52
C SER A 14 49.60 17.07 -9.23
N MET A 15 49.01 16.80 -8.05
CA MET A 15 49.64 16.20 -6.85
C MET A 15 48.55 15.89 -5.78
N LEU A 16 48.34 14.60 -5.53
CA LEU A 16 47.69 14.00 -4.33
C LEU A 16 48.62 14.12 -3.11
N PRO A 17 48.26 13.68 -1.88
CA PRO A 17 46.97 13.50 -1.19
C PRO A 17 46.96 14.21 0.19
N GLN A 18 45.89 14.07 1.00
CA GLN A 18 45.90 13.78 2.46
C GLN A 18 44.88 14.54 3.36
N PHE A 19 44.19 13.74 4.19
CA PHE A 19 43.46 14.00 5.45
C PHE A 19 42.22 14.93 5.42
N GLY A 20 41.06 14.62 6.01
CA GLY A 20 40.66 13.53 6.90
C GLY A 20 39.12 13.53 7.11
N SER A 21 38.62 12.34 7.45
CA SER A 21 37.25 11.84 7.66
C SER A 21 36.43 12.55 8.78
N PRO A 22 35.25 12.05 9.25
CA PRO A 22 34.33 10.98 8.78
C PRO A 22 32.87 11.49 8.73
N VAL A 23 31.86 10.64 8.99
CA VAL A 23 30.38 10.88 9.10
C VAL A 23 29.66 10.40 7.84
N LEU A 24 28.88 9.31 7.80
CA LEU A 24 28.39 8.37 8.81
C LEU A 24 28.31 6.99 8.14
N ALA A 25 28.63 5.96 8.92
CA ALA A 25 28.37 4.58 8.55
C ALA A 25 26.88 4.42 8.23
N VAL A 26 26.58 4.25 6.94
CA VAL A 26 25.35 3.58 6.52
C VAL A 26 25.52 2.15 6.99
N GLU A 27 24.79 1.78 8.03
CA GLU A 27 24.72 0.42 8.52
C GLU A 27 24.04 -0.41 7.41
N PHE A 28 24.86 -0.95 6.52
CA PHE A 28 24.45 -1.82 5.42
C PHE A 28 23.86 -3.08 6.01
N ASN A 29 22.54 -3.23 5.91
CA ASN A 29 21.89 -4.53 6.11
C ASN A 29 22.23 -5.42 4.90
N PRO A 30 22.99 -6.52 5.06
CA PRO A 30 23.55 -7.29 3.95
C PRO A 30 22.53 -8.18 3.22
N PHE A 31 21.24 -8.09 3.55
CA PHE A 31 20.21 -9.00 3.00
C PHE A 31 19.27 -8.38 1.96
N PHE A 32 19.40 -7.10 1.61
CA PHE A 32 18.59 -6.49 0.54
C PHE A 32 19.41 -5.52 -0.31
N GLU A 33 19.64 -5.88 -1.57
CA GLU A 33 20.14 -4.93 -2.57
C GLU A 33 19.11 -3.81 -2.79
N PRO A 34 19.49 -2.52 -2.71
CA PRO A 34 18.63 -1.43 -3.12
C PRO A 34 18.56 -1.42 -4.65
N VAL A 35 17.64 -2.20 -5.21
CA VAL A 35 17.29 -2.09 -6.62
C VAL A 35 16.20 -1.04 -6.73
N THR A 36 16.52 0.16 -7.21
CA THR A 36 15.53 1.08 -7.78
C THR A 36 15.69 1.14 -9.29
N PRO A 37 15.20 0.14 -10.06
CA PRO A 37 14.85 0.41 -11.44
C PRO A 37 13.58 1.28 -11.44
N LEU A 38 13.45 2.18 -12.43
CA LEU A 38 12.15 2.76 -12.77
C LEU A 38 11.11 1.62 -12.85
N PRO A 39 9.95 1.74 -12.19
CA PRO A 39 8.97 0.67 -12.20
C PRO A 39 8.62 0.35 -13.66
N PRO A 40 8.67 -0.92 -14.08
CA PRO A 40 8.38 -1.27 -15.46
C PRO A 40 6.97 -0.79 -15.83
N PRO A 41 6.70 -0.50 -17.12
CA PRO A 41 5.37 -0.10 -17.57
C PRO A 41 4.31 -1.05 -17.01
N ILE A 42 3.17 -0.53 -16.55
CA ILE A 42 2.20 -1.30 -15.76
C ILE A 42 1.82 -2.65 -16.39
N LEU A 43 1.67 -2.72 -17.72
CA LEU A 43 1.38 -3.97 -18.43
C LEU A 43 2.50 -4.99 -18.34
N THR A 44 3.76 -4.55 -18.33
CA THR A 44 4.94 -5.41 -18.11
C THR A 44 4.96 -5.94 -16.67
N THR A 45 4.65 -5.09 -15.69
CA THR A 45 4.51 -5.51 -14.28
C THR A 45 3.45 -6.59 -14.12
N ILE A 46 2.29 -6.41 -14.76
CA ILE A 46 1.19 -7.39 -14.74
C ILE A 46 1.62 -8.70 -15.40
N ARG A 47 2.23 -8.65 -16.59
CA ARG A 47 2.75 -9.86 -17.26
C ARG A 47 3.72 -10.63 -16.37
N ASN A 48 4.61 -9.92 -15.68
CA ASN A 48 5.57 -10.53 -14.77
C ASN A 48 4.91 -11.12 -13.53
N GLN A 49 3.81 -10.54 -13.02
CA GLN A 49 3.03 -11.14 -11.92
C GLN A 49 2.32 -12.42 -12.38
N ILE A 50 1.70 -12.38 -13.55
CA ILE A 50 1.04 -13.55 -14.15
C ILE A 50 2.06 -14.69 -14.36
N ALA A 51 3.21 -14.38 -14.96
CA ALA A 51 4.26 -15.37 -15.23
C ALA A 51 4.89 -15.95 -13.95
N ARG A 52 5.00 -15.15 -12.87
CA ARG A 52 5.51 -15.61 -11.58
C ARG A 52 4.55 -16.58 -10.86
N GLY A 53 3.25 -16.51 -11.11
CA GLY A 53 2.24 -17.27 -10.36
C GLY A 53 2.10 -16.79 -8.91
N CYS A 54 1.48 -17.61 -8.04
CA CYS A 54 1.40 -17.33 -6.60
C CYS A 54 2.76 -17.60 -5.97
N VAL A 55 3.52 -16.53 -5.77
CA VAL A 55 4.71 -16.54 -4.94
C VAL A 55 4.40 -15.55 -3.83
N SER A 56 4.03 -16.07 -2.66
CA SER A 56 4.23 -15.27 -1.45
C SER A 56 5.74 -15.14 -1.33
N ASP A 57 6.24 -13.94 -1.62
CA ASP A 57 7.67 -13.55 -1.53
C ASP A 57 8.33 -13.90 -0.19
N ARG A 58 7.56 -14.39 0.79
CA ARG A 58 7.98 -14.85 2.11
C ARG A 58 7.45 -16.25 2.49
N GLN A 59 7.44 -17.20 1.56
CA GLN A 59 7.14 -18.62 1.83
C GLN A 59 5.76 -18.88 2.47
N GLY A 60 4.77 -18.01 2.24
CA GLY A 60 3.44 -18.18 2.83
C GLY A 60 3.36 -17.89 4.34
N LYS A 61 4.43 -17.37 4.96
CA LYS A 61 4.49 -16.99 6.38
C LYS A 61 3.89 -15.61 6.67
N ARG A 62 3.04 -15.08 5.79
CA ARG A 62 2.25 -13.89 6.15
C ARG A 62 1.13 -14.37 7.06
N PRO A 63 1.08 -13.93 8.34
CA PRO A 63 -0.12 -14.11 9.14
C PRO A 63 -1.31 -13.62 8.33
N LEU A 64 -2.44 -14.29 8.51
CA LEU A 64 -3.72 -13.91 7.93
C LEU A 64 -3.85 -12.38 7.89
N ALA A 65 -4.23 -11.87 6.73
CA ALA A 65 -4.57 -10.46 6.55
C ALA A 65 -5.84 -10.12 7.35
N ASP A 66 -5.77 -10.16 8.68
CA ASP A 66 -6.73 -9.54 9.58
C ASP A 66 -6.44 -8.04 9.62
N ARG A 67 -6.66 -7.42 8.45
CA ARG A 67 -6.73 -6.00 8.05
C ARG A 67 -5.74 -4.96 8.62
N TYR A 68 -5.06 -5.15 9.74
CA TYR A 68 -4.12 -4.22 10.35
C TYR A 68 -3.04 -4.93 11.16
N ASP A 69 -2.56 -6.08 10.68
CA ASP A 69 -1.40 -6.71 11.31
C ASP A 69 -0.12 -5.92 10.98
N LEU A 70 0.60 -5.56 12.03
CA LEU A 70 1.79 -4.72 12.04
C LEU A 70 2.95 -5.38 11.27
N ARG A 71 3.82 -4.54 10.69
CA ARG A 71 5.05 -4.95 10.01
C ARG A 71 5.86 -5.95 10.82
N HIS A 72 6.47 -6.89 10.08
CA HIS A 72 7.78 -7.44 10.43
C HIS A 72 8.82 -6.31 10.38
N GLY A 73 9.61 -6.13 11.45
CA GLY A 73 10.75 -5.22 11.45
C GLY A 73 10.79 -4.21 12.59
N LEU A 74 9.73 -4.11 13.41
CA LEU A 74 9.99 -3.75 14.80
C LEU A 74 10.79 -4.92 15.36
N VAL A 75 12.08 -4.70 15.64
CA VAL A 75 12.81 -5.54 16.59
C VAL A 75 11.91 -5.56 17.81
N GLN A 76 11.14 -6.64 17.98
CA GLN A 76 10.20 -6.69 19.08
C GLN A 76 11.06 -6.55 20.32
N PRO A 77 10.81 -5.53 21.17
CA PRO A 77 11.52 -5.48 22.42
C PRO A 77 11.30 -6.82 23.09
N VAL A 78 12.35 -7.38 23.68
CA VAL A 78 12.36 -8.68 24.38
C VAL A 78 11.57 -8.56 25.70
N ASN A 79 10.43 -7.87 25.66
CA ASN A 79 9.52 -7.67 26.77
C ASN A 79 8.39 -8.70 26.62
N GLY A 80 8.53 -9.79 27.37
CA GLY A 80 7.56 -10.90 27.36
C GLY A 80 6.16 -10.47 27.82
N GLU A 81 6.05 -9.40 28.61
CA GLU A 81 4.76 -8.85 29.03
C GLU A 81 4.05 -8.15 27.87
N LEU A 82 4.75 -7.30 27.10
CA LEU A 82 4.20 -6.68 25.90
C LEU A 82 3.70 -7.73 24.91
N PHE A 83 4.49 -8.77 24.66
CA PHE A 83 4.10 -9.85 23.76
C PHE A 83 2.82 -10.54 24.22
N ARG A 84 2.73 -10.89 25.52
CA ARG A 84 1.54 -11.51 26.11
C ARG A 84 0.31 -10.61 25.99
N ILE A 85 0.43 -9.33 26.34
CA ILE A 85 -0.69 -8.39 26.27
C ILE A 85 -1.13 -8.19 24.82
N ALA A 86 -0.19 -8.03 23.88
CA ALA A 86 -0.49 -7.90 22.46
C ALA A 86 -1.22 -9.14 21.91
N ALA A 87 -0.79 -10.34 22.32
CA ALA A 87 -1.48 -11.58 21.97
C ALA A 87 -2.90 -11.61 22.56
N SER A 88 -3.07 -11.24 23.82
CA SER A 88 -4.39 -11.16 24.47
C SER A 88 -5.32 -10.17 23.77
N ILE A 89 -4.84 -8.98 23.41
CA ILE A 89 -5.62 -7.98 22.65
C ILE A 89 -6.00 -8.52 21.28
N SER A 90 -5.11 -9.26 20.63
CA SER A 90 -5.38 -9.84 19.31
C SER A 90 -6.44 -10.94 19.37
N ILE A 91 -6.40 -11.78 20.40
CA ILE A 91 -7.32 -12.91 20.61
C ILE A 91 -8.68 -12.45 21.15
N ALA A 92 -8.69 -11.62 22.19
CA ALA A 92 -9.92 -11.20 22.86
C ALA A 92 -10.65 -10.07 22.10
N ASP A 93 -9.93 -9.34 21.24
CA ASP A 93 -10.41 -8.15 20.51
C ASP A 93 -11.26 -7.19 21.38
N PRO A 94 -10.74 -6.76 22.54
CA PRO A 94 -11.51 -5.97 23.51
C PRO A 94 -11.90 -4.59 22.96
N GLN A 95 -12.66 -3.82 23.72
CA GLN A 95 -12.89 -2.41 23.35
C GLN A 95 -11.57 -1.61 23.42
N TYR A 96 -11.46 -0.53 22.63
CA TYR A 96 -10.21 0.24 22.54
C TYR A 96 -9.75 0.79 23.90
N SER A 97 -10.68 1.25 24.74
CA SER A 97 -10.40 1.75 26.09
C SER A 97 -9.87 0.65 27.02
N GLU A 98 -10.38 -0.57 26.88
CA GLU A 98 -9.94 -1.74 27.63
C GLU A 98 -8.55 -2.21 27.16
N ALA A 99 -8.31 -2.28 25.85
CA ALA A 99 -6.96 -2.54 25.31
C ALA A 99 -5.94 -1.52 25.81
N ARG A 100 -6.32 -0.24 25.87
CA ARG A 100 -5.50 0.85 26.41
C ARG A 100 -5.24 0.68 27.91
N HIS A 101 -6.22 0.21 28.67
CA HIS A 101 -6.05 -0.10 30.09
C HIS A 101 -5.07 -1.26 30.30
N TRP A 102 -5.18 -2.33 29.53
CA TRP A 102 -4.26 -3.48 29.62
C TRP A 102 -2.81 -3.09 29.30
N LEU A 103 -2.60 -2.21 28.31
CA LEU A 103 -1.27 -1.71 27.94
C LEU A 103 -0.76 -0.57 28.82
N HIS A 104 -1.57 -0.04 29.76
CA HIS A 104 -1.26 1.19 30.47
C HIS A 104 0.15 1.25 31.09
N PRO A 105 0.64 0.20 31.80
CA PRO A 105 1.98 0.22 32.39
C PRO A 105 3.07 0.40 31.32
N LEU A 106 2.89 -0.22 30.16
CA LEU A 106 3.86 -0.21 29.06
C LEU A 106 3.77 1.08 28.23
N LEU A 107 2.59 1.71 28.13
CA LEU A 107 2.42 2.98 27.41
C LEU A 107 3.18 4.14 28.07
N THR A 108 3.49 4.01 29.36
CA THR A 108 4.25 5.00 30.15
C THR A 108 5.60 4.46 30.63
N ASP A 109 6.10 3.39 29.99
CA ASP A 109 7.40 2.82 30.32
C ASP A 109 8.52 3.87 30.17
N ALA A 110 9.52 3.79 31.04
CA ALA A 110 10.68 4.67 30.98
C ALA A 110 11.55 4.37 29.75
N ASP A 111 11.55 3.11 29.29
CA ASP A 111 12.13 2.75 28.00
C ASP A 111 11.21 3.22 26.85
N LEU A 112 11.70 4.21 26.10
CA LEU A 112 11.00 4.80 24.97
C LEU A 112 10.70 3.80 23.85
N HIS A 113 11.53 2.76 23.69
CA HIS A 113 11.28 1.71 22.69
C HIS A 113 10.09 0.84 23.09
N THR A 114 10.05 0.41 24.36
CA THR A 114 8.91 -0.34 24.92
C THR A 114 7.62 0.48 24.86
N ALA A 115 7.68 1.76 25.26
CA ALA A 115 6.53 2.65 25.19
C ALA A 115 6.01 2.85 23.76
N TYR A 116 6.92 3.03 22.79
CA TYR A 116 6.54 3.15 21.39
C TYR A 116 5.92 1.86 20.85
N ALA A 117 6.48 0.69 21.18
CA ALA A 117 5.95 -0.60 20.75
C ALA A 117 4.56 -0.88 21.34
N ALA A 118 4.33 -0.53 22.61
CA ALA A 118 3.01 -0.59 23.24
C ALA A 118 2.00 0.31 22.52
N HIS A 119 2.41 1.53 22.17
CA HIS A 119 1.59 2.44 21.36
C HIS A 119 1.29 1.86 19.97
N ALA A 120 2.26 1.23 19.31
CA ALA A 120 2.04 0.61 18.00
C ALA A 120 1.01 -0.52 18.06
N VAL A 121 1.07 -1.39 19.08
CA VAL A 121 0.06 -2.44 19.32
C VAL A 121 -1.33 -1.82 19.53
N LEU A 122 -1.42 -0.82 20.42
CA LEU A 122 -2.69 -0.14 20.71
C LEU A 122 -3.28 0.50 19.46
N LEU A 123 -2.47 1.23 18.69
CA LEU A 123 -2.93 1.97 17.50
C LEU A 123 -3.34 1.05 16.36
N SER A 124 -2.70 -0.11 16.20
CA SER A 124 -3.12 -1.10 15.21
C SER A 124 -4.41 -1.81 15.60
N HIS A 125 -4.61 -2.09 16.89
CA HIS A 125 -5.92 -2.52 17.37
C HIS A 125 -6.98 -1.42 17.17
N GLY A 126 -6.67 -0.16 17.52
CA GLY A 126 -7.55 0.98 17.28
C GLY A 126 -7.89 1.18 15.80
N ALA A 127 -6.95 0.92 14.89
CA ALA A 127 -7.19 0.96 13.45
C ALA A 127 -8.27 -0.04 13.02
N ARG A 128 -8.25 -1.28 13.55
CA ARG A 128 -9.33 -2.28 13.34
C ARG A 128 -10.67 -1.73 13.77
N LYS A 129 -10.75 -1.20 15.00
CA LYS A 129 -11.98 -0.64 15.58
C LYS A 129 -12.54 0.52 14.76
N VAL A 130 -11.68 1.46 14.34
CA VAL A 130 -12.06 2.58 13.47
C VAL A 130 -12.66 2.11 12.14
N VAL A 131 -12.13 1.04 11.56
CA VAL A 131 -12.60 0.49 10.28
C VAL A 131 -13.90 -0.27 10.41
N MET A 132 -14.08 -0.97 11.54
CA MET A 132 -15.35 -1.59 11.94
C MET A 132 -16.40 -0.56 12.36
N ARG A 133 -16.03 0.74 12.42
CA ARG A 133 -16.87 1.84 12.89
C ARG A 133 -17.25 1.73 14.37
N GLU A 134 -16.42 1.05 15.14
CA GLU A 134 -16.51 0.94 16.58
C GLU A 134 -15.90 2.17 17.26
N GLU A 135 -16.16 2.33 18.56
CA GLU A 135 -15.65 3.43 19.36
C GLU A 135 -14.14 3.28 19.60
N ALA A 136 -13.38 4.33 19.29
CA ALA A 136 -11.94 4.42 19.53
C ALA A 136 -11.59 5.78 20.14
N ALA A 137 -12.33 6.17 21.18
CA ALA A 137 -12.12 7.45 21.86
C ALA A 137 -10.68 7.59 22.34
N GLY A 138 -10.07 8.76 22.13
CA GLY A 138 -8.69 9.03 22.53
C GLY A 138 -7.61 8.53 21.57
N ILE A 139 -7.95 7.81 20.49
CA ILE A 139 -6.95 7.32 19.51
C ILE A 139 -6.08 8.44 18.90
N ALA A 140 -6.63 9.64 18.71
CA ALA A 140 -5.88 10.77 18.18
C ALA A 140 -4.76 11.24 19.12
N ASP A 141 -4.98 11.17 20.45
CA ASP A 141 -3.95 11.47 21.43
C ASP A 141 -2.87 10.39 21.45
N ASP A 142 -3.27 9.12 21.32
CA ASP A 142 -2.32 8.01 21.26
C ASP A 142 -1.46 8.09 19.99
N VAL A 143 -2.02 8.52 18.85
CA VAL A 143 -1.24 8.81 17.63
C VAL A 143 -0.24 9.96 17.85
N ARG A 144 -0.66 11.03 18.54
CA ARG A 144 0.24 12.15 18.85
C ARG A 144 1.40 11.71 19.75
N LYS A 145 1.12 10.93 20.79
CA LYS A 145 2.13 10.38 21.71
C LYS A 145 3.10 9.44 20.99
N ALA A 146 2.58 8.52 20.17
CA ALA A 146 3.41 7.64 19.34
C ALA A 146 4.30 8.44 18.38
N GLY A 147 3.81 9.56 17.85
CA GLY A 147 4.59 10.46 17.00
C GLY A 147 5.75 11.13 17.73
N THR A 148 5.55 11.58 18.97
CA THR A 148 6.64 12.11 19.80
C THR A 148 7.69 11.02 20.07
N LEU A 149 7.25 9.84 20.48
CA LEU A 149 8.14 8.70 20.76
C LEU A 149 8.93 8.27 19.53
N ALA A 150 8.27 8.15 18.37
CA ALA A 150 8.91 7.79 17.10
C ALA A 150 10.06 8.75 16.75
N ASN A 151 9.89 10.04 17.04
CA ASN A 151 10.94 11.03 16.79
C ASN A 151 12.12 10.89 17.75
N SER A 152 11.85 10.52 19.00
CA SER A 152 12.88 10.36 20.03
C SER A 152 13.75 9.11 19.82
N ILE A 153 13.21 8.07 19.18
CA ILE A 153 13.92 6.81 18.93
C ILE A 153 14.29 6.59 17.45
N ASP A 154 14.09 7.61 16.61
CA ASP A 154 14.28 7.56 15.15
C ASP A 154 13.58 6.36 14.45
N ALA A 155 12.34 6.06 14.88
CA ALA A 155 11.56 4.97 14.30
C ALA A 155 11.08 5.32 12.88
N ASN A 156 10.93 4.29 12.03
CA ASN A 156 10.32 4.45 10.72
C ASN A 156 8.88 5.00 10.85
N ARG A 157 8.65 6.18 10.29
CA ARG A 157 7.37 6.90 10.39
C ARG A 157 6.24 6.32 9.53
N SER A 158 6.47 5.25 8.76
CA SER A 158 5.45 4.67 7.88
C SER A 158 4.15 4.32 8.62
N ASP A 159 4.26 3.70 9.80
CA ASP A 159 3.10 3.27 10.59
C ASP A 159 2.34 4.48 11.18
N LEU A 160 3.09 5.49 11.64
CA LEU A 160 2.52 6.74 12.13
C LEU A 160 1.70 7.44 11.05
N LEU A 161 2.27 7.58 9.85
CA LEU A 161 1.59 8.20 8.70
C LEU A 161 0.36 7.39 8.28
N PHE A 162 0.44 6.06 8.38
CA PHE A 162 -0.68 5.17 8.13
C PHE A 162 -1.84 5.43 9.13
N TRP A 163 -1.59 5.45 10.44
CA TRP A 163 -2.63 5.73 11.44
C TRP A 163 -3.20 7.14 11.28
N GLN A 164 -2.36 8.14 11.01
CA GLN A 164 -2.81 9.51 10.72
C GLN A 164 -3.71 9.57 9.49
N ALA A 165 -3.33 8.90 8.40
CA ALA A 165 -4.13 8.82 7.18
C ALA A 165 -5.49 8.16 7.46
N LEU A 166 -5.51 7.08 8.25
CA LEU A 166 -6.73 6.39 8.64
C LEU A 166 -7.69 7.31 9.42
N LEU A 167 -7.19 8.01 10.44
CA LEU A 167 -7.99 8.95 11.22
C LEU A 167 -8.47 10.14 10.38
N ALA A 168 -7.61 10.68 9.50
CA ALA A 168 -7.99 11.74 8.58
C ALA A 168 -9.09 11.28 7.60
N SER A 169 -9.03 10.03 7.13
CA SER A 169 -10.02 9.47 6.20
C SER A 169 -11.45 9.43 6.77
N ARG A 170 -11.58 9.32 8.10
CA ARG A 170 -12.88 9.36 8.82
C ARG A 170 -13.55 10.72 8.74
N LYS A 171 -12.77 11.80 8.69
CA LYS A 171 -13.28 13.16 8.47
C LYS A 171 -13.68 13.37 7.00
N GLY A 172 -13.16 12.53 6.10
CA GLY A 172 -13.56 12.42 4.71
C GLY A 172 -12.38 12.00 3.81
N PRO A 173 -12.64 11.49 2.60
CA PRO A 173 -11.66 11.21 1.55
C PRO A 173 -11.12 12.52 0.94
N GLY A 174 -10.48 13.34 1.76
CA GLY A 174 -9.79 14.55 1.34
C GLY A 174 -8.46 14.25 0.66
N ILE A 175 -7.74 15.31 0.29
CA ILE A 175 -6.38 15.21 -0.26
C ILE A 175 -5.40 14.72 0.81
N GLU A 176 -5.61 15.12 2.06
CA GLU A 176 -4.67 14.86 3.15
C GLU A 176 -4.48 13.38 3.50
N PRO A 177 -5.52 12.55 3.68
CA PRO A 177 -5.34 11.10 3.87
C PRO A 177 -4.53 10.45 2.75
N LEU A 178 -4.76 10.85 1.49
CA LEU A 178 -4.06 10.29 0.33
C LEU A 178 -2.60 10.76 0.27
N ARG A 179 -2.31 11.99 0.72
CA ARG A 179 -0.94 12.51 0.83
C ARG A 179 -0.16 11.72 1.90
N LEU A 180 -0.74 11.55 3.08
CA LEU A 180 -0.14 10.82 4.20
C LEU A 180 0.14 9.35 3.83
N ILE A 181 -0.82 8.68 3.19
CA ILE A 181 -0.66 7.26 2.86
C ILE A 181 0.43 7.03 1.79
N ARG A 182 0.54 7.93 0.82
CA ARG A 182 1.59 7.86 -0.21
C ARG A 182 2.96 8.10 0.38
N GLU A 183 3.07 8.97 1.37
CA GLU A 183 4.31 9.15 2.11
C GLU A 183 4.65 7.91 2.95
N ALA A 184 3.66 7.30 3.61
CA ALA A 184 3.86 6.02 4.33
C ALA A 184 4.40 4.94 3.39
N ILE A 185 3.81 4.83 2.20
CA ILE A 185 4.22 3.92 1.13
C ILE A 185 5.62 4.25 0.59
N ARG A 186 6.00 5.52 0.51
CA ARG A 186 7.34 5.92 0.05
C ARG A 186 8.41 5.46 1.05
N LEU A 187 8.11 5.56 2.34
CA LEU A 187 8.97 5.07 3.42
C LEU A 187 8.94 3.54 3.56
N ASP A 188 7.84 2.90 3.17
CA ASP A 188 7.72 1.46 3.07
C ASP A 188 6.92 0.99 1.83
N PRO A 189 7.61 0.68 0.72
CA PRO A 189 6.93 0.19 -0.48
C PRO A 189 6.20 -1.14 -0.28
N SER A 190 6.59 -1.93 0.72
CA SER A 190 6.02 -3.25 1.04
C SER A 190 4.84 -3.20 2.00
N PHE A 191 4.39 -2.00 2.40
CA PHE A 191 3.34 -1.85 3.40
C PHE A 191 1.96 -2.17 2.81
N TYR A 192 1.54 -3.43 2.93
CA TYR A 192 0.27 -3.92 2.37
C TYR A 192 -0.95 -3.11 2.84
N ASN A 193 -1.09 -2.85 4.15
CA ASN A 193 -2.24 -2.11 4.69
C ASN A 193 -2.28 -0.66 4.19
N ALA A 194 -1.12 -0.03 4.00
CA ALA A 194 -1.06 1.30 3.42
C ALA A 194 -1.47 1.31 1.94
N ARG A 195 -1.03 0.32 1.17
CA ARG A 195 -1.46 0.12 -0.23
C ARG A 195 -2.95 -0.14 -0.34
N LEU A 196 -3.50 -0.96 0.57
CA LEU A 196 -4.94 -1.20 0.63
C LEU A 196 -5.67 0.13 0.89
N LEU A 197 -5.27 0.89 1.93
CA LEU A 197 -5.87 2.18 2.27
C LEU A 197 -5.75 3.21 1.12
N GLU A 198 -4.63 3.23 0.39
CA GLU A 198 -4.48 4.05 -0.82
C GLU A 198 -5.56 3.72 -1.86
N LEU A 199 -5.73 2.44 -2.19
CA LEU A 199 -6.78 1.98 -3.10
C LEU A 199 -8.17 2.37 -2.57
N GLU A 200 -8.41 2.25 -1.27
CA GLU A 200 -9.69 2.62 -0.68
C GLU A 200 -10.01 4.11 -0.88
N LEU A 201 -9.02 4.97 -0.61
CA LEU A 201 -9.11 6.42 -0.72
C LEU A 201 -9.30 6.86 -2.18
N LEU A 202 -8.57 6.25 -3.11
CA LEU A 202 -8.72 6.50 -4.54
C LEU A 202 -10.14 6.18 -5.02
N LEU A 203 -10.67 5.00 -4.64
CA LEU A 203 -12.03 4.61 -4.98
C LEU A 203 -13.11 5.43 -4.25
N ALA A 204 -12.81 5.99 -3.08
CA ALA A 204 -13.73 6.89 -2.38
C ALA A 204 -13.79 8.27 -3.06
N ARG A 205 -12.66 8.78 -3.54
CA ARG A 205 -12.55 10.08 -4.22
C ARG A 205 -13.24 10.08 -5.58
N SER A 206 -13.14 8.98 -6.34
CA SER A 206 -13.77 8.86 -7.66
C SER A 206 -15.29 9.03 -7.65
N ARG A 207 -15.95 8.69 -6.53
CA ARG A 207 -17.41 8.80 -6.36
C ARG A 207 -17.91 10.21 -6.10
N ARG A 208 -17.03 11.12 -5.67
CA ARG A 208 -17.41 12.48 -5.26
C ARG A 208 -17.34 13.50 -6.38
N HIS A 209 -16.69 13.17 -7.50
CA HIS A 209 -16.55 14.12 -8.61
C HIS A 209 -17.83 14.07 -9.46
N VAL A 210 -18.67 15.10 -9.30
CA VAL A 210 -19.97 15.23 -9.98
C VAL A 210 -19.78 15.51 -11.48
N SER A 211 -18.68 16.18 -11.87
CA SER A 211 -18.33 16.48 -13.27
C SER A 211 -16.83 16.34 -13.54
N PRO A 212 -16.29 15.11 -13.64
CA PRO A 212 -14.87 14.90 -13.89
C PRO A 212 -14.50 15.21 -15.34
N SER A 213 -13.32 15.80 -15.56
CA SER A 213 -12.75 15.95 -16.90
C SER A 213 -12.22 14.60 -17.43
N GLY A 214 -12.09 14.46 -18.75
CA GLY A 214 -11.47 13.27 -19.35
C GLY A 214 -10.03 13.02 -18.85
N ALA A 215 -9.26 14.09 -18.61
CA ALA A 215 -7.93 14.00 -18.02
C ALA A 215 -7.96 13.47 -16.58
N TYR A 216 -8.95 13.88 -15.77
CA TYR A 216 -9.15 13.32 -14.44
C TYR A 216 -9.47 11.83 -14.51
N CYS A 217 -10.43 11.42 -15.35
CA CYS A 217 -10.82 10.02 -15.49
C CYS A 217 -9.63 9.12 -15.86
N ARG A 218 -8.77 9.60 -16.78
CA ARG A 218 -7.55 8.89 -17.18
C ARG A 218 -6.58 8.72 -16.02
N LYS A 219 -6.19 9.83 -15.38
CA LYS A 219 -5.26 9.82 -14.23
C LYS A 219 -5.77 8.98 -13.08
N GLN A 220 -7.07 9.04 -12.81
CA GLN A 220 -7.70 8.25 -11.74
C GLN A 220 -7.73 6.75 -12.09
N ALA A 221 -8.00 6.39 -13.34
CA ALA A 221 -8.01 4.99 -13.78
C ALA A 221 -6.59 4.39 -13.72
N GLU A 222 -5.59 5.17 -14.11
CA GLU A 222 -4.18 4.81 -13.96
C GLU A 222 -3.80 4.63 -12.49
N ALA A 223 -4.07 5.61 -11.63
CA ALA A 223 -3.74 5.52 -10.21
C ALA A 223 -4.42 4.34 -9.51
N VAL A 224 -5.70 4.06 -9.81
CA VAL A 224 -6.42 2.91 -9.26
C VAL A 224 -5.79 1.60 -9.73
N LEU A 225 -5.47 1.48 -11.02
CA LEU A 225 -4.85 0.28 -11.56
C LEU A 225 -3.44 0.10 -11.01
N GLU A 226 -2.62 1.14 -10.95
CA GLU A 226 -1.26 1.09 -10.38
C GLU A 226 -1.26 0.65 -8.92
N SER A 227 -2.15 1.24 -8.11
CA SER A 227 -2.29 0.87 -6.70
C SER A 227 -2.73 -0.59 -6.56
N THR A 228 -3.66 -1.05 -7.41
CA THR A 228 -4.11 -2.45 -7.44
C THR A 228 -2.99 -3.40 -7.87
N VAL A 229 -2.31 -3.13 -8.98
CA VAL A 229 -1.20 -3.94 -9.47
C VAL A 229 -0.09 -4.03 -8.43
N THR A 230 0.24 -2.92 -7.78
CA THR A 230 1.26 -2.89 -6.74
C THR A 230 0.85 -3.71 -5.53
N LEU A 231 -0.42 -3.61 -5.10
CA LEU A 231 -0.96 -4.43 -4.01
C LEU A 231 -0.83 -5.93 -4.29
N PHE A 232 -1.19 -6.39 -5.49
CA PHE A 232 -0.97 -7.78 -5.91
C PHE A 232 0.50 -8.12 -6.14
N GLY A 233 1.35 -7.13 -6.42
CA GLY A 233 2.79 -7.33 -6.49
C GLY A 233 3.42 -7.66 -5.14
N LEU A 234 2.78 -7.24 -4.04
CA LEU A 234 3.17 -7.62 -2.70
C LEU A 234 2.70 -9.04 -2.35
N ASP A 235 1.56 -9.50 -2.88
CA ASP A 235 1.07 -10.87 -2.68
C ASP A 235 0.13 -11.28 -3.83
N THR A 236 0.62 -12.13 -4.73
CA THR A 236 -0.12 -12.54 -5.94
C THR A 236 -1.10 -13.69 -5.69
N CYS A 237 -1.25 -14.18 -4.45
CA CYS A 237 -1.95 -15.42 -4.23
C CYS A 237 -3.48 -15.30 -4.43
N PRO A 238 -4.14 -16.30 -5.06
CA PRO A 238 -5.59 -16.30 -5.31
C PRO A 238 -6.43 -16.03 -4.06
N ARG A 239 -5.94 -16.42 -2.88
CA ARG A 239 -6.55 -16.09 -1.58
C ARG A 239 -6.68 -14.58 -1.37
N HIS A 240 -5.64 -13.80 -1.64
CA HIS A 240 -5.65 -12.34 -1.51
C HIS A 240 -6.54 -11.68 -2.58
N ALA A 241 -6.60 -12.26 -3.78
CA ALA A 241 -7.57 -11.87 -4.80
C ALA A 241 -9.01 -12.01 -4.30
N VAL A 242 -9.35 -13.16 -3.71
CA VAL A 242 -10.67 -13.42 -3.12
C VAL A 242 -10.95 -12.49 -1.95
N LEU A 243 -9.96 -12.21 -1.08
CA LEU A 243 -10.11 -11.25 0.02
C LEU A 243 -10.38 -9.82 -0.48
N LEU A 244 -9.67 -9.37 -1.51
CA LEU A 244 -9.91 -8.05 -2.11
C LEU A 244 -11.29 -7.97 -2.78
N LEU A 245 -11.69 -9.02 -3.51
CA LEU A 245 -13.02 -9.10 -4.12
C LEU A 245 -14.13 -9.11 -3.07
N ASN A 246 -13.93 -9.86 -1.98
CA ASN A 246 -14.85 -9.87 -0.85
C ASN A 246 -14.89 -8.49 -0.18
N TRP A 247 -13.75 -7.83 0.04
CA TRP A 247 -13.67 -6.47 0.57
C TRP A 247 -14.44 -5.48 -0.31
N LEU A 248 -14.25 -5.53 -1.63
CA LEU A 248 -15.04 -4.72 -2.57
C LEU A 248 -16.53 -5.00 -2.38
N ARG A 249 -16.94 -6.28 -2.36
CA ARG A 249 -18.36 -6.68 -2.27
C ARG A 249 -19.02 -6.28 -0.95
N THR A 250 -18.39 -6.54 0.19
CA THR A 250 -18.99 -6.35 1.52
C THR A 250 -18.84 -4.91 2.04
N GLY A 251 -17.75 -4.23 1.68
CA GLY A 251 -17.44 -2.91 2.21
C GLY A 251 -18.13 -1.74 1.50
N ARG A 252 -18.76 -1.96 0.33
CA ARG A 252 -19.17 -0.85 -0.56
C ARG A 252 -20.55 -1.12 -1.19
N ARG A 253 -21.59 -0.45 -0.69
CA ARG A 253 -23.02 -0.61 -1.07
C ARG A 253 -23.36 -0.39 -2.57
N ASP A 254 -22.43 0.04 -3.42
CA ASP A 254 -22.66 0.30 -4.85
C ASP A 254 -21.46 -0.08 -5.75
N VAL A 255 -20.68 -1.13 -5.41
CA VAL A 255 -19.55 -1.56 -6.27
C VAL A 255 -19.97 -1.84 -7.70
N GLU A 256 -21.15 -2.43 -7.89
CA GLU A 256 -21.67 -2.73 -9.23
C GLU A 256 -21.95 -1.49 -10.08
N LYS A 257 -22.01 -0.31 -9.46
CA LYS A 257 -22.26 0.97 -10.13
C LYS A 257 -21.01 1.86 -10.21
N ASP A 258 -19.88 1.38 -9.69
CA ASP A 258 -18.62 2.13 -9.65
C ASP A 258 -17.65 1.60 -10.72
N SER A 259 -17.53 2.33 -11.82
CA SER A 259 -16.66 1.96 -12.95
C SER A 259 -15.20 1.74 -12.54
N PHE A 260 -14.69 2.45 -11.53
CA PHE A 260 -13.31 2.25 -11.05
C PHE A 260 -13.19 0.96 -10.23
N ALA A 261 -14.20 0.61 -9.44
CA ALA A 261 -14.22 -0.67 -8.73
C ALA A 261 -14.38 -1.86 -9.70
N LEU A 262 -15.15 -1.69 -10.78
CA LEU A 262 -15.24 -2.66 -11.87
C LEU A 262 -13.90 -2.82 -12.61
N LEU A 263 -13.10 -1.76 -12.76
CA LEU A 263 -11.73 -1.86 -13.29
C LEU A 263 -10.83 -2.74 -12.41
N VAL A 264 -10.92 -2.60 -11.08
CA VAL A 264 -10.20 -3.48 -10.14
C VAL A 264 -10.63 -4.93 -10.31
N ARG A 265 -11.95 -5.19 -10.44
CA ARG A 265 -12.46 -6.55 -10.68
C ARG A 265 -12.00 -7.15 -12.00
N ALA A 266 -12.00 -6.37 -13.08
CA ALA A 266 -11.49 -6.81 -14.37
C ALA A 266 -10.00 -7.17 -14.26
N TYR A 267 -9.20 -6.36 -13.56
CA TYR A 267 -7.80 -6.70 -13.30
C TYR A 267 -7.63 -8.02 -12.53
N VAL A 268 -8.42 -8.22 -11.47
CA VAL A 268 -8.40 -9.47 -10.71
C VAL A 268 -8.81 -10.66 -11.57
N ALA A 269 -9.81 -10.50 -12.45
CA ALA A 269 -10.22 -11.53 -13.40
C ALA A 269 -9.09 -11.91 -14.36
N VAL A 270 -8.27 -10.95 -14.80
CA VAL A 270 -7.05 -11.21 -15.57
C VAL A 270 -6.04 -12.04 -14.76
N LEU A 271 -5.78 -11.67 -13.51
CA LEU A 271 -4.87 -12.44 -12.66
C LEU A 271 -5.32 -13.89 -12.43
N LEU A 272 -6.64 -14.11 -12.35
CA LEU A 272 -7.25 -15.42 -12.13
C LEU A 272 -7.54 -16.18 -13.43
N ASN A 273 -7.11 -15.67 -14.59
CA ASN A 273 -7.42 -16.23 -15.91
C ASN A 273 -8.92 -16.52 -16.14
N ASN A 274 -9.79 -15.61 -15.70
CA ASN A 274 -11.23 -15.81 -15.72
C ASN A 274 -11.89 -14.84 -16.73
N SER A 275 -12.00 -15.27 -17.99
CA SER A 275 -12.60 -14.48 -19.07
C SER A 275 -14.05 -14.11 -18.80
N ALA A 276 -14.87 -15.03 -18.32
CA ALA A 276 -16.28 -14.77 -18.01
C ALA A 276 -16.45 -13.66 -16.95
N ALA A 277 -15.61 -13.65 -15.92
CA ALA A 277 -15.62 -12.60 -14.91
C ALA A 277 -15.13 -11.25 -15.46
N PHE A 278 -14.14 -11.27 -16.35
CA PHE A 278 -13.66 -10.07 -17.04
C PHE A 278 -14.75 -9.47 -17.94
N ASP A 279 -15.37 -10.28 -18.78
CA ASP A 279 -16.43 -9.86 -19.72
C ASP A 279 -17.65 -9.35 -18.96
N SER A 280 -18.06 -10.02 -17.88
CA SER A 280 -19.11 -9.54 -16.98
C SER A 280 -18.78 -8.17 -16.39
N ALA A 281 -17.54 -7.91 -15.98
CA ALA A 281 -17.15 -6.60 -15.46
C ALA A 281 -17.17 -5.52 -16.55
N ALA A 282 -16.69 -5.83 -17.76
CA ALA A 282 -16.72 -4.92 -18.90
C ALA A 282 -18.14 -4.58 -19.35
N GLN A 283 -19.02 -5.58 -19.43
CA GLN A 283 -20.43 -5.41 -19.76
C GLN A 283 -21.12 -4.49 -18.74
N ARG A 284 -20.91 -4.73 -17.43
CA ARG A 284 -21.44 -3.86 -16.38
C ARG A 284 -21.00 -2.42 -16.56
N VAL A 285 -19.72 -2.16 -16.89
CA VAL A 285 -19.26 -0.78 -17.18
C VAL A 285 -19.97 -0.19 -18.40
N SER A 286 -20.18 -0.98 -19.45
CA SER A 286 -20.92 -0.56 -20.65
C SER A 286 -22.33 -0.07 -20.30
N ASP A 287 -23.02 -0.85 -19.46
CA ASP A 287 -24.40 -0.61 -19.02
C ASP A 287 -24.54 0.60 -18.07
N LEU A 288 -23.44 1.13 -17.51
CA LEU A 288 -23.43 2.36 -16.71
C LEU A 288 -23.57 3.61 -17.58
N SER A 289 -24.76 3.79 -18.15
CA SER A 289 -25.13 4.90 -19.05
C SER A 289 -24.80 6.31 -18.51
N ARG A 290 -24.76 6.49 -17.19
CA ARG A 290 -24.53 7.79 -16.53
C ARG A 290 -23.12 7.98 -15.96
N SER A 291 -22.18 7.04 -16.14
CA SER A 291 -20.83 7.20 -15.61
C SER A 291 -19.96 8.09 -16.53
N PRO A 292 -19.50 9.26 -16.08
CA PRO A 292 -18.71 10.19 -16.92
C PRO A 292 -17.33 9.61 -17.29
N CYS A 293 -16.80 8.67 -16.51
CA CYS A 293 -15.52 8.02 -16.80
C CYS A 293 -15.63 6.70 -17.58
N ARG A 294 -16.85 6.29 -17.98
CA ARG A 294 -17.12 5.00 -18.65
C ARG A 294 -16.17 4.69 -19.80
N GLN A 295 -16.06 5.60 -20.78
CA GLN A 295 -15.27 5.36 -21.99
C GLN A 295 -13.77 5.15 -21.69
N TRP A 296 -13.22 5.90 -20.73
CA TRP A 296 -11.83 5.76 -20.30
C TRP A 296 -11.59 4.43 -19.60
N ILE A 297 -12.52 4.00 -18.74
CA ILE A 297 -12.45 2.71 -18.06
C ILE A 297 -12.52 1.56 -19.07
N LEU A 298 -13.46 1.59 -20.02
CA LEU A 298 -13.56 0.58 -21.08
C LEU A 298 -12.30 0.55 -21.96
N ALA A 299 -11.72 1.70 -22.28
CA ALA A 299 -10.44 1.77 -23.00
C ALA A 299 -9.31 1.11 -22.19
N LYS A 300 -9.25 1.35 -20.87
CA LYS A 300 -8.25 0.71 -20.01
C LYS A 300 -8.48 -0.80 -19.89
N MET A 301 -9.73 -1.26 -19.73
CA MET A 301 -10.07 -2.68 -19.73
C MET A 301 -9.64 -3.36 -21.03
N ARG A 302 -9.90 -2.76 -22.21
CA ARG A 302 -9.44 -3.29 -23.51
C ARG A 302 -7.92 -3.48 -23.57
N SER A 303 -7.13 -2.64 -22.88
CA SER A 303 -5.68 -2.83 -22.80
C SER A 303 -5.25 -4.04 -21.94
N LEU A 304 -6.13 -4.54 -21.08
CA LEU A 304 -5.92 -5.73 -20.25
C LEU A 304 -6.34 -7.03 -20.95
N THR A 305 -7.29 -6.98 -21.90
CA THR A 305 -7.80 -8.16 -22.63
C THR A 305 -6.70 -9.08 -23.19
N PRO A 306 -5.64 -8.56 -23.86
CA PRO A 306 -4.59 -9.41 -24.41
C PRO A 306 -3.78 -10.20 -23.36
N LEU A 307 -3.96 -9.91 -22.07
CA LEU A 307 -3.30 -10.62 -20.98
C LEU A 307 -4.05 -11.91 -20.58
N LEU A 308 -5.34 -12.03 -20.93
CA LEU A 308 -6.12 -13.27 -20.74
C LEU A 308 -5.71 -14.33 -21.77
N ASP A 309 -5.59 -13.93 -23.04
CA ASP A 309 -5.40 -14.84 -24.17
C ASP A 309 -4.03 -15.56 -24.16
N LYS A 310 -3.01 -14.93 -23.55
CA LYS A 310 -1.64 -15.50 -23.50
C LYS A 310 -1.51 -16.67 -22.53
N GLN A 311 -2.37 -16.79 -21.51
CA GLN A 311 -2.38 -17.97 -20.65
C GLN A 311 -2.97 -19.18 -21.37
N ALA A 312 -4.08 -19.02 -22.09
CA ALA A 312 -4.71 -20.08 -22.87
C ALA A 312 -3.79 -20.66 -23.96
N ALA A 313 -2.92 -19.84 -24.55
CA ALA A 313 -1.90 -20.30 -25.49
C ALA A 313 -0.77 -21.09 -24.80
N SER A 314 -0.32 -20.67 -23.60
CA SER A 314 0.73 -21.39 -22.85
C SER A 314 0.25 -22.71 -22.24
N THR A 315 -1.04 -22.86 -21.90
CA THR A 315 -1.59 -24.12 -21.39
C THR A 315 -1.88 -25.13 -22.50
N ARG A 316 -2.01 -24.69 -23.76
CA ARG A 316 -2.11 -25.55 -24.94
C ARG A 316 -0.74 -25.90 -25.54
N GLN A 317 0.33 -25.26 -25.07
CA GLN A 317 1.70 -25.50 -25.52
C GLN A 317 2.59 -25.78 -24.31
N GLY A 318 2.48 -27.00 -23.78
CA GLY A 318 3.60 -27.63 -23.09
C GLY A 318 3.19 -28.82 -22.24
N PRO A 319 4.12 -29.75 -22.00
CA PRO A 319 4.99 -30.46 -22.95
C PRO A 319 4.28 -31.64 -23.64
#